data_AF-A0A2D9B1K5-F1
#
_entry.id   AF-A0A2D9B1K5-F1
#
_cell.length_a   1.000
_cell.length_b   1.000
_cell.length_c   1.000
_cell.angle_alpha   90.00
_cell.angle_beta   90.00
_cell.angle_gamma   90.00
#
_symmetry.space_group_name_H-M   'P 1'
#
loop_
_entity.id
_entity.type
_entity.pdbx_description
1 polymer ?
#
loop_
_entity_poly.entity_id
_entity_poly.type
_entity_poly.pdbx_seq_one_letter_code
_entity_poly.pdbx_strand_id
1 'polypeptide(L)' 'SIDHRLKSFSGKFEVDYFYQISEIELRSSLSRFQIVSEFEWLINKSFGVISGFTWDIQDENSSPSTFLTISITRPIDWHF' A
#
# COMPACT_ATOMS: atom_id res chain seq x y z
N SER A 1 7.21 -10.81 -1.36
CA SER A 1 6.26 -10.07 -2.21
C SER A 1 6.16 -10.75 -3.56
N ILE A 2 4.98 -10.76 -4.16
CA ILE A 2 4.77 -11.21 -5.54
C ILE A 2 4.52 -9.94 -6.36
N ASP A 3 5.38 -9.68 -7.34
CA ASP A 3 5.31 -8.52 -8.25
C ASP A 3 5.15 -9.04 -9.68
N HIS A 4 4.07 -8.64 -10.36
CA HIS A 4 3.80 -8.97 -11.76
C HIS A 4 3.65 -7.67 -12.56
N ARG A 5 4.67 -7.35 -13.36
CA ARG A 5 4.72 -6.12 -14.14
C ARG A 5 4.44 -6.39 -15.62
N LEU A 6 3.23 -6.08 -16.07
CA LEU A 6 2.87 -5.96 -17.49
C LEU A 6 3.09 -4.51 -17.93
N LYS A 7 3.34 -4.23 -19.22
CA LYS A 7 3.74 -2.89 -19.71
C LYS A 7 2.81 -1.73 -19.29
N SER A 8 1.56 -2.02 -18.97
CA SER A 8 0.54 -1.03 -18.59
C SER A 8 -0.15 -1.33 -17.26
N PHE A 9 0.24 -2.42 -16.58
CA PHE A 9 -0.39 -2.87 -15.34
C PHE A 9 0.65 -3.44 -14.38
N SER A 10 0.60 -2.98 -13.13
CA SER A 10 1.42 -3.49 -12.04
C SER A 10 0.55 -3.87 -10.87
N GLY A 11 0.86 -4.98 -10.22
CA GLY A 11 0.17 -5.44 -9.02
C GLY A 11 1.17 -5.71 -7.91
N LYS A 12 0.86 -5.23 -6.71
CA LYS A 12 1.68 -5.42 -5.52
C LYS A 12 0.81 -5.96 -4.39
N PHE A 13 1.29 -7.02 -3.74
CA PHE A 13 0.64 -7.61 -2.58
C PHE A 13 1.67 -7.84 -1.47
N GLU A 14 1.36 -7.32 -0.28
CA GLU A 14 2.19 -7.40 0.93
C GLU A 14 1.37 -7.88 2.12
N VAL A 15 2.02 -8.71 2.96
CA VAL A 15 1.50 -9.18 4.23
C VAL A 15 2.64 -9.06 5.23
N ASP A 16 2.48 -8.15 6.19
CA ASP A 16 3.48 -7.84 7.19
C ASP A 16 2.96 -8.14 8.59
N TYR A 17 3.86 -8.54 9.49
CA TYR A 17 3.57 -8.69 10.90
C TYR A 17 4.39 -7.70 11.70
N PHE A 18 3.70 -6.82 12.44
CA PHE A 18 4.31 -5.84 13.33
C PHE A 18 4.19 -6.35 14.77
N TYR A 19 5.33 -6.61 15.40
CA TYR A 19 5.40 -7.02 16.80
C TYR A 19 5.74 -5.82 17.69
N GLN A 20 4.88 -5.50 18.67
CA GLN A 20 5.18 -4.47 19.67
C GLN A 20 6.11 -5.02 20.76
N ILE A 21 7.21 -4.32 21.01
CA ILE A 21 8.20 -4.66 22.05
C ILE A 21 7.97 -3.86 23.36
N SER A 22 7.25 -2.73 23.32
CA SER A 22 7.10 -1.83 24.49
C SER A 22 6.35 -2.47 25.66
N GLU A 23 6.96 -2.44 26.85
CA GLU A 23 6.43 -2.92 28.14
C GLU A 23 5.61 -1.88 28.93
N ILE A 24 5.56 -0.61 28.47
CA ILE A 24 5.02 0.51 29.28
C ILE A 24 3.47 0.47 29.40
N GLU A 25 2.80 -0.29 28.52
CA GLU A 25 1.34 -0.48 28.50
C GLU A 25 1.02 -1.98 28.56
N LEU A 26 1.19 -2.60 29.74
CA LEU A 26 0.94 -4.03 30.02
C LEU A 26 -0.47 -4.55 29.64
N ARG A 27 -1.39 -3.68 29.21
CA ARG A 27 -2.80 -4.02 28.93
C ARG A 27 -3.22 -3.82 27.47
N SER A 28 -2.36 -3.31 26.59
CA SER A 28 -2.71 -3.06 25.19
C SER A 28 -1.58 -3.49 24.26
N SER A 29 -1.70 -4.68 23.66
CA SER A 29 -0.82 -5.12 22.57
C SER A 29 -1.22 -4.40 21.29
N LEU A 30 -0.35 -3.55 20.75
CA LEU A 30 -0.52 -2.96 19.42
C LEU A 30 0.09 -3.81 18.29
N SER A 31 0.48 -5.05 18.58
CA SER A 31 0.92 -5.99 17.54
C SER A 31 -0.20 -6.20 16.52
N ARG A 32 0.13 -6.22 15.23
CA ARG A 32 -0.87 -6.28 14.16
C ARG A 32 -0.36 -7.00 12.92
N PHE A 33 -1.28 -7.60 12.18
CA PHE A 33 -1.04 -7.99 10.79
C PHE A 33 -1.50 -6.85 9.87
N GLN A 34 -0.70 -6.54 8.87
CA GLN A 34 -1.06 -5.56 7.85
C GLN A 34 -1.09 -6.25 6.49
N ILE A 35 -2.21 -6.11 5.78
CA ILE A 35 -2.36 -6.56 4.40
C ILE A 35 -2.45 -5.32 3.52
N VAL A 36 -1.66 -5.27 2.46
CA VAL A 36 -1.72 -4.21 1.44
C VAL A 36 -1.84 -4.86 0.07
N SER A 37 -2.85 -4.43 -0.69
CA SER A 37 -2.97 -4.76 -2.11
C SER A 37 -3.06 -3.48 -2.90
N GLU A 38 -2.19 -3.33 -3.89
CA GLU A 38 -2.11 -2.18 -4.77
C GLU A 38 -2.13 -2.63 -6.23
N PHE A 39 -2.89 -1.91 -7.04
CA PHE A 39 -3.01 -2.13 -8.47
C PHE A 39 -2.81 -0.81 -9.20
N GLU A 40 -1.81 -0.75 -10.06
CA GLU A 40 -1.49 0.39 -10.89
C GLU A 40 -1.87 0.10 -12.34
N TRP A 41 -2.64 1.00 -12.95
CA TRP A 41 -2.91 1.03 -14.39
C TRP A 41 -2.36 2.31 -15.01
N LEU A 42 -1.42 2.15 -15.94
CA LEU A 42 -0.92 3.25 -16.75
C LEU A 42 -1.89 3.50 -17.92
N ILE A 43 -2.57 4.65 -17.87
CA ILE A 43 -3.46 5.09 -18.96
C ILE A 43 -2.60 5.56 -20.14
N ASN A 44 -1.52 6.30 -19.87
CA ASN A 44 -0.51 6.68 -20.84
C ASN A 44 0.85 6.91 -20.13
N LYS A 45 1.86 7.40 -20.86
CA LYS A 45 3.21 7.63 -20.30
C LYS A 45 3.27 8.67 -19.17
N SER A 46 2.24 9.50 -19.03
CA SER A 46 2.18 10.64 -18.10
C SER A 46 1.05 10.54 -17.09
N PHE A 47 0.12 9.59 -17.24
CA PHE A 47 -1.04 9.45 -16.38
C PHE A 47 -1.29 7.98 -16.05
N GLY A 48 -1.52 7.72 -14.78
CA GLY A 48 -1.95 6.43 -14.27
C GLY A 48 -2.99 6.58 -13.17
N VAL A 49 -3.58 5.45 -12.82
CA VAL A 49 -4.48 5.31 -11.68
C VAL A 49 -3.94 4.18 -10.84
N ILE A 50 -3.82 4.44 -9.54
CA ILE A 50 -3.46 3.44 -8.54
C ILE A 50 -4.70 3.26 -7.67
N SER A 51 -5.13 2.03 -7.47
CA SER A 51 -6.17 1.70 -6.51
C SER A 51 -5.69 0.59 -5.60
N GLY A 52 -6.23 0.54 -4.40
CA GLY A 52 -5.87 -0.54 -3.50
C GLY A 52 -6.73 -0.58 -2.27
N PHE A 53 -6.37 -1.52 -1.41
CA PHE A 53 -6.89 -1.57 -0.06
C PHE A 53 -5.77 -1.91 0.93
N THR A 54 -5.98 -1.46 2.16
CA THR A 54 -5.16 -1.76 3.31
C THR A 54 -6.03 -2.35 4.40
N TRP A 55 -5.52 -3.33 5.13
CA TRP A 55 -6.23 -3.91 6.27
C TRP A 55 -5.27 -4.14 7.42
N ASP A 56 -5.43 -3.32 8.45
CA ASP A 56 -4.71 -3.46 9.72
C ASP A 56 -5.54 -4.30 10.68
N ILE A 57 -5.13 -5.55 10.87
CA ILE A 57 -5.77 -6.53 11.74
C ILE A 57 -5.05 -6.49 13.09
N GLN A 58 -5.68 -5.85 14.07
CA GLN A 58 -5.18 -5.68 15.43
C GLN A 58 -6.15 -6.26 16.45
N ASP A 59 -7.46 -6.05 16.25
CA ASP A 59 -8.56 -6.55 17.09
C ASP A 59 -9.72 -7.08 16.22
N GLU A 60 -10.73 -7.70 16.84
CA GLU A 60 -11.87 -8.33 16.16
C GLU A 60 -12.71 -7.38 15.27
N ASN A 61 -12.60 -6.07 15.50
CA ASN A 61 -13.36 -5.03 14.77
C ASN A 61 -12.55 -4.34 13.65
N SER A 62 -11.38 -4.86 13.28
CA SER A 62 -10.55 -4.30 12.20
C SER A 62 -11.25 -4.34 10.85
N SER A 63 -11.51 -3.17 10.27
CA SER A 63 -12.13 -3.02 8.94
C SER A 63 -11.09 -2.63 7.88
N PRO A 64 -11.20 -3.16 6.64
CA PRO A 64 -10.33 -2.74 5.55
C PRO A 64 -10.67 -1.33 5.09
N SER A 65 -9.67 -0.59 4.59
CA SER A 65 -9.83 0.70 3.92
C SER A 65 -9.40 0.61 2.47
N THR A 66 -10.14 1.26 1.58
CA THR A 66 -9.82 1.35 0.14
C THR A 66 -9.31 2.73 -0.22
N PHE A 67 -8.45 2.81 -1.22
CA PHE A 67 -7.96 4.08 -1.74
C PHE A 67 -7.94 4.11 -3.27
N LEU A 68 -7.99 5.33 -3.81
CA LEU A 68 -7.87 5.62 -5.23
C LEU A 68 -6.97 6.86 -5.38
N THR A 69 -5.91 6.72 -6.17
CA THR A 69 -4.89 7.74 -6.38
C THR A 69 -4.71 7.94 -7.88
N ILE A 70 -4.66 9.20 -8.32
CA ILE A 70 -4.29 9.56 -9.69
C ILE A 70 -2.80 9.88 -9.71
N SER A 71 -2.03 9.20 -10.56
CA SER A 71 -0.60 9.48 -10.76
C SER A 71 -0.39 10.33 -12.01
N ILE A 72 0.41 11.40 -11.88
CA ILE A 72 0.79 12.28 -12.99
C ILE A 72 2.31 12.35 -13.04
N THR A 73 2.89 11.84 -14.13
CA THR A 73 4.32 11.87 -14.38
C THR A 73 4.64 12.94 -15.41
N ARG A 74 5.32 14.01 -14.97
CA ARG A 74 5.90 15.02 -15.86
C ARG A 74 7.43 14.93 -15.79
N PRO A 75 8.13 14.80 -16.93
CA PRO A 75 9.58 14.93 -16.93
C PRO A 75 9.95 16.34 -16.43
N ILE A 76 10.92 16.40 -15.52
CA ILE A 76 11.51 17.67 -15.09
C ILE A 76 12.70 17.92 -16.01
N ASP A 77 12.65 18.99 -16.79
CA ASP A 77 13.79 19.46 -17.58
C ASP A 77 14.75 20.19 -16.63
N TRP A 78 15.83 19.51 -16.26
CA TRP A 78 16.90 20.10 -15.47
C TRP A 78 17.77 20.98 -16.38
N HIS A 79 17.73 22.29 -16.17
CA HIS A 79 18.67 23.22 -16.78
C HIS A 79 19.80 23.50 -15.77
N PHE A 80 21.04 23.23 -16.20
CA PHE A 80 22.28 23.57 -15.47
C PHE A 80 22.95 24.80 -16.08
#